data_AF-A0A372DYH5-F1
#
_entry.id   AF-A0A372DYH5-F1
#
_cell.length_a   1.000
_cell.length_b   1.000
_cell.length_c   1.000
_cell.angle_alpha   90.00
_cell.angle_beta   90.00
_cell.angle_gamma   90.00
#
_symmetry.space_group_name_H-M   'P 1'
#
loop_
_entity.id
_entity.type
_entity.pdbx_description
1 polymer ?
#
loop_
_entity_poly.entity_id
_entity_poly.type
_entity_poly.pdbx_seq_one_letter_code
_entity_poly.pdbx_strand_id
1 'polypeptide(L)'
;MKKHEVKDKRRLIKKNGTKVTLVKKNDKRITSPSRICCICGEQLSKVNYSNGKVLAKKDHIHVQYSSLLYLDMCKDVTNCYKNLKERGELSE
;
A
#
# COMPACT_ATOMS: atom_id res chain seq x y z
N MET A 1 0.74 7.41 16.17
CA MET A 1 1.05 8.14 14.92
C MET A 1 -0.06 9.15 14.68
N LYS A 2 0.29 10.42 14.46
CA LYS A 2 -0.69 11.48 14.21
C LYS A 2 -1.09 11.53 12.74
N LYS A 3 -2.25 12.12 12.43
CA LYS A 3 -2.76 12.21 11.03
C LYS A 3 -1.81 12.95 10.09
N HIS A 4 -1.08 13.97 10.57
CA HIS A 4 -0.13 14.72 9.75
C HIS A 4 1.10 13.86 9.40
N GLU A 5 1.65 13.10 10.35
CA GLU A 5 2.78 12.19 10.13
C GLU A 5 2.47 11.16 9.03
N VAL A 6 1.23 10.65 8.98
CA VAL A 6 0.78 9.75 7.91
C VAL A 6 0.84 10.44 6.54
N LYS A 7 0.40 11.70 6.45
CA LYS A 7 0.43 12.47 5.20
C LYS A 7 1.87 12.75 4.78
N ASP A 8 2.72 13.11 5.72
CA ASP A 8 4.11 13.46 5.47
C ASP A 8 4.91 12.25 4.97
N LYS A 9 4.78 11.10 5.63
CA LYS A 9 5.39 9.84 5.17
C LYS A 9 4.93 9.48 3.75
N ARG A 10 3.62 9.58 3.48
CA ARG A 10 3.07 9.34 2.13
C ARG A 10 3.63 10.30 1.09
N ARG A 11 3.77 11.58 1.44
CA ARG A 11 4.33 12.61 0.56
C ARG A 11 5.81 12.33 0.27
N LEU A 12 6.58 11.96 1.30
CA LEU A 12 7.99 11.63 1.18
C LEU A 12 8.21 10.43 0.23
N ILE A 13 7.44 9.36 0.40
CA ILE A 13 7.52 8.18 -0.46
C ILE A 13 7.23 8.53 -1.92
N LYS A 14 6.19 9.33 -2.19
CA LYS A 14 5.87 9.75 -3.55
C LYS A 14 6.94 10.66 -4.14
N LYS A 15 7.50 11.58 -3.35
CA LYS A 15 8.51 12.55 -3.80
C LYS A 15 9.84 11.87 -4.17
N ASN A 16 10.25 10.88 -3.38
CA ASN A 16 11.54 10.22 -3.56
C ASN A 16 11.47 8.98 -4.47
N GLY A 17 10.26 8.52 -4.83
CA GLY A 17 10.08 7.40 -5.75
C GLY A 17 10.45 7.78 -7.18
N THR A 18 11.15 6.90 -7.88
CA THR A 18 11.53 7.08 -9.28
C THR A 18 10.36 6.83 -10.23
N LYS A 19 9.48 5.89 -9.88
CA LYS A 19 8.28 5.57 -10.67
C LYS A 19 7.10 5.28 -9.75
N VAL A 20 5.96 5.90 -10.05
CA VAL A 20 4.71 5.73 -9.31
C VAL A 20 3.65 5.14 -10.23
N THR A 21 3.11 3.99 -9.87
CA THR A 21 2.08 3.29 -10.66
C THR A 21 0.83 3.06 -9.81
N LEU A 22 -0.35 3.26 -10.41
CA LEU A 22 -1.62 2.89 -9.80
C LEU A 22 -1.94 1.43 -10.12
N VAL A 23 -2.24 0.65 -9.09
CA VAL A 23 -2.69 -0.74 -9.20
C VAL A 23 -4.13 -0.79 -8.74
N LYS A 24 -5.02 -1.21 -9.65
CA LYS A 24 -6.46 -1.29 -9.38
C LYS A 24 -6.80 -2.59 -8.66
N LYS A 25 -7.84 -2.57 -7.84
CA LYS A 25 -8.43 -3.77 -7.26
C LYS A 25 -8.73 -4.79 -8.37
N ASN A 26 -8.47 -6.07 -8.08
CA ASN A 26 -8.60 -7.20 -9.00
C ASN A 26 -7.63 -7.19 -10.20
N ASP A 27 -6.62 -6.30 -10.23
CA ASP A 27 -5.54 -6.42 -11.21
C ASP A 27 -4.79 -7.74 -11.00
N LYS A 28 -4.77 -8.58 -12.04
CA LYS A 28 -4.17 -9.92 -12.06
C LYS A 28 -2.75 -9.93 -12.63
N ARG A 29 -2.26 -8.78 -13.11
CA ARG A 29 -0.89 -8.64 -13.65
C ARG A 29 0.17 -8.55 -12.54
N ILE A 30 -0.26 -8.49 -11.28
CA ILE A 30 0.67 -8.52 -10.15
C ILE A 30 1.17 -9.95 -9.92
N THR A 31 2.47 -10.08 -9.67
CA THR A 31 3.13 -11.39 -9.50
C THR A 31 3.34 -11.74 -8.03
N SER A 32 3.52 -10.74 -7.17
CA SER A 32 3.76 -10.96 -5.74
C SER A 32 2.49 -10.82 -4.90
N PRO A 33 2.17 -11.83 -4.05
CA PRO A 33 1.08 -11.75 -3.08
C PRO A 33 1.47 -10.98 -1.81
N SER A 34 2.73 -10.54 -1.67
CA SER A 34 3.28 -9.92 -0.46
C SER A 34 3.18 -8.39 -0.43
N ARG A 35 2.34 -7.77 -1.26
CA ARG A 35 2.18 -6.32 -1.25
C ARG A 35 1.47 -5.90 0.03
N ILE A 36 2.17 -5.10 0.84
CA ILE A 36 1.71 -4.59 2.12
C ILE A 36 1.86 -3.08 2.11
N CYS A 37 0.89 -2.38 2.68
CA CYS A 37 0.99 -0.94 2.83
C CYS A 37 2.12 -0.59 3.81
N CYS A 38 3.17 0.05 3.31
CA CYS A 38 4.30 0.50 4.13
C CYS A 38 3.95 1.57 5.18
N ILE A 39 2.73 2.11 5.15
CA ILE A 39 2.25 3.11 6.11
C ILE A 39 1.40 2.50 7.23
N CYS A 40 0.46 1.62 6.87
CA CYS A 40 -0.53 1.07 7.80
C CYS A 40 -0.56 -0.46 7.83
N GLY A 41 0.44 -1.16 7.30
CA GLY A 41 0.56 -2.62 7.36
C GLY A 41 -0.55 -3.43 6.69
N GLU A 42 -1.55 -2.80 6.08
CA GLU A 42 -2.65 -3.51 5.42
C GLU A 42 -2.16 -4.32 4.22
N GLN A 43 -2.61 -5.55 4.11
CA GLN A 43 -2.33 -6.39 2.95
C GLN A 43 -3.09 -5.87 1.71
N LEU A 44 -2.36 -5.63 0.62
CA LEU A 44 -2.86 -4.99 -0.61
C LEU A 44 -3.03 -5.97 -1.78
N SER A 45 -2.44 -7.15 -1.68
CA SER A 45 -2.59 -8.27 -2.62
C SER A 45 -3.05 -9.54 -1.90
N LYS A 46 -3.61 -10.49 -2.63
CA LYS A 46 -3.94 -11.81 -2.12
C LYS A 46 -3.75 -12.88 -3.19
N VAL A 47 -3.62 -14.12 -2.75
CA VAL A 47 -3.72 -15.30 -3.63
C VAL A 47 -5.18 -15.71 -3.73
N ASN A 48 -5.65 -16.00 -4.94
CA ASN A 48 -6.88 -16.75 -5.14
C ASN A 48 -6.56 -18.24 -5.04
N TYR A 49 -6.94 -18.87 -3.92
CA TYR A 49 -6.64 -20.28 -3.66
C TYR A 49 -7.26 -21.25 -4.68
N SER A 50 -8.35 -20.86 -5.35
CA SER A 50 -9.00 -21.71 -6.35
C SER A 50 -8.15 -21.95 -7.60
N ASN A 51 -7.24 -21.03 -7.94
CA ASN A 51 -6.43 -21.12 -9.16
C ASN A 51 -4.97 -20.67 -8.98
N GLY A 52 -4.53 -20.44 -7.74
CA GLY A 52 -3.19 -19.96 -7.40
C GLY A 52 -2.87 -18.54 -7.90
N LYS A 53 -3.78 -17.83 -8.57
CA LYS A 53 -3.48 -16.53 -9.18
C LYS A 53 -3.44 -15.44 -8.13
N VAL A 54 -2.41 -14.61 -8.19
CA VAL A 54 -2.28 -13.42 -7.36
C VAL A 54 -3.12 -12.28 -7.94
N LEU A 55 -3.79 -11.52 -7.08
CA LEU A 55 -4.55 -10.35 -7.48
C LEU A 55 -4.52 -9.25 -6.43
N ALA A 56 -4.66 -8.00 -6.88
CA ALA A 56 -4.75 -6.85 -6.00
C ALA A 56 -6.05 -6.90 -5.18
N LYS A 57 -5.95 -6.96 -3.85
CA LYS A 57 -7.11 -6.95 -2.93
C LYS A 57 -7.78 -5.58 -2.89
N LYS A 58 -6.99 -4.52 -3.02
CA LYS A 58 -7.41 -3.11 -2.92
C LYS A 58 -6.69 -2.26 -3.96
N ASP A 59 -7.28 -1.13 -4.30
CA ASP A 59 -6.61 -0.05 -5.01
C ASP A 59 -5.39 0.43 -4.19
N HIS A 60 -4.22 0.39 -4.80
CA HIS A 60 -2.97 0.82 -4.15
C HIS A 60 -2.01 1.47 -5.12
N ILE A 61 -1.05 2.19 -4.56
CA ILE A 61 0.03 2.82 -5.28
C ILE A 61 1.27 1.95 -5.09
N HIS A 62 1.88 1.58 -6.20
CA HIS A 62 3.14 0.86 -6.25
C HIS A 62 4.24 1.85 -6.65
N VAL A 63 5.24 2.01 -5.79
CA VAL A 63 6.32 2.98 -5.96
C VAL A 63 7.64 2.23 -6.08
N GLN A 64 8.37 2.47 -7.16
CA GLN A 64 9.77 2.11 -7.24
C GLN A 64 10.56 3.17 -6.45
N TYR A 65 11.10 2.79 -5.29
CA TYR A 65 11.83 3.71 -4.41
C TYR A 65 13.33 3.71 -4.74
N SER A 66 13.85 2.56 -5.18
CA SER A 66 15.20 2.43 -5.75
C SER A 66 15.22 1.31 -6.80
N SER A 67 16.39 1.00 -7.36
CA SER A 67 16.57 -0.17 -8.25
C SER A 67 16.23 -1.50 -7.58
N LEU A 68 16.34 -1.58 -6.24
CA LEU A 68 16.17 -2.81 -5.47
C LEU A 68 14.94 -2.79 -4.55
N LEU A 69 14.32 -1.63 -4.33
CA LEU A 69 13.24 -1.46 -3.36
C LEU A 69 11.97 -0.92 -4.00
N TYR A 70 10.88 -1.64 -3.79
CA TYR A 70 9.53 -1.21 -4.11
C TYR A 70 8.71 -1.05 -2.83
N LEU A 71 7.92 0.01 -2.78
CA LEU A 71 7.02 0.31 -1.67
C LEU A 71 5.59 0.35 -2.19
N ASP A 72 4.70 -0.38 -1.51
CA ASP A 72 3.27 -0.31 -1.76
C ASP A 72 2.59 0.51 -0.66
N MET A 73 1.57 1.29 -1.03
CA MET A 73 0.76 2.03 -0.07
C MET A 73 -0.69 2.12 -0.51
N CYS A 74 -1.62 2.21 0.44
CA CYS A 74 -3.02 2.44 0.13
C CYS A 74 -3.19 3.67 -0.77
N LYS A 75 -4.04 3.58 -1.80
CA LYS A 75 -4.34 4.70 -2.68
C LYS A 75 -4.92 5.88 -1.90
N ASP A 76 -5.95 5.60 -1.10
CA ASP A 76 -6.58 6.58 -0.21
C ASP A 76 -5.90 6.59 1.17
N VAL A 77 -5.64 7.79 1.70
CA VAL A 77 -5.10 8.02 3.04
C VAL A 77 -6.13 7.66 4.12
N THR A 78 -7.43 7.80 3.85
CA THR A 78 -8.50 7.45 4.81
C THR A 78 -8.42 5.99 5.23
N ASN A 79 -8.06 5.09 4.30
CA ASN A 79 -7.79 3.68 4.61
C ASN A 79 -6.65 3.50 5.60
N CYS A 80 -5.57 4.29 5.46
CA CYS A 80 -4.48 4.25 6.44
C CYS A 80 -4.97 4.71 7.82
N TYR A 81 -5.70 5.81 7.89
CA TYR A 81 -6.26 6.29 9.16
C TYR A 81 -7.16 5.25 9.82
N LYS A 82 -8.06 4.63 9.04
CA LYS A 82 -8.96 3.59 9.53
C LYS A 82 -8.17 2.42 10.12
N ASN A 83 -7.24 1.84 9.35
CA ASN A 83 -6.47 0.67 9.78
C ASN A 83 -5.56 0.96 10.98
N LEU A 84 -4.97 2.16 11.04
CA LEU A 84 -4.15 2.58 12.19
C LEU A 84 -5.01 2.78 13.43
N LYS A 85 -6.21 3.37 13.29
CA LYS A 85 -7.16 3.55 14.39
C LYS A 85 -7.66 2.21 14.93
N GLU A 86 -8.00 1.27 14.05
CA GLU A 86 -8.44 -0.09 14.42
C GLU A 86 -7.36 -0.86 15.20
N ARG A 87 -6.08 -0.54 15.00
CA ARG A 87 -4.95 -1.14 15.72
C ARG A 87 -4.50 -0.34 16.95
N GLY A 88 -5.16 0.76 17.29
CA GLY A 88 -4.74 1.64 18.39
C GLY A 88 -3.43 2.41 18.13
N GLU A 89 -2.97 2.45 16.87
CA GLU A 89 -1.70 3.09 16.48
C GLU A 89 -1.90 4.55 16.01
N LEU A 90 -3.15 4.98 15.81
CA LEU A 90 -3.49 6.35 15.46
C LEU A 90 -3.82 7.16 16.73
N SER A 91 -3.00 8.17 17.00
CA SER A 91 -3.25 9.15 18.06
C SER A 91 -4.03 10.34 17.49
N GLU A 92 -4.83 11.00 18.34
CA GLU A 92 -5.53 12.25 17.97
C GLU A 92 -4.57 13.35 17.47
#